data_AF-A0A828PZJ9-F1
#
_entry.id   AF-A0A828PZJ9-F1
#
_cell.length_a   1.000
_cell.length_b   1.000
_cell.length_c   1.000
_cell.angle_alpha   90.00
_cell.angle_beta   90.00
_cell.angle_gamma   90.00
#
_symmetry.space_group_name_H-M   'P 1'
#
loop_
_entity.id
_entity.type
_entity.pdbx_description
1 polymer ?
#
loop_
_entity_poly.entity_id
_entity_poly.type
_entity_poly.pdbx_seq_one_letter_code
_entity_poly.pdbx_strand_id
1 'polypeptide(L)' 'MPDQRDLIDYAASILGKTRSDFMLETACQAAQNVILDRTVFQLNEQAFEQFNRLLEQPTADNPGLDKLLNTKAVWE' A
#
# COMPACT_ATOMS: atom_id res chain seq x y z
N MET A 1 16.43 23.81 -18.26
CA MET A 1 16.23 23.11 -16.97
C MET A 1 17.57 22.75 -16.32
N PRO A 2 18.36 23.71 -15.80
CA PRO A 2 19.55 23.41 -14.99
C PRO A 2 19.18 23.05 -13.53
N ASP A 3 18.15 23.71 -12.99
CA ASP A 3 17.85 23.69 -11.55
C ASP A 3 17.47 22.31 -10.98
N GLN A 4 16.72 21.48 -11.72
CA GLN A 4 16.37 20.14 -11.25
C GLN A 4 17.59 19.22 -11.17
N ARG A 5 18.51 19.33 -12.14
CA ARG A 5 19.71 18.49 -12.16
C ARG A 5 20.65 18.90 -11.02
N ASP A 6 20.83 20.19 -10.83
CA ASP A 6 21.72 20.72 -9.79
C ASP A 6 21.15 20.42 -8.39
N LEU A 7 19.82 20.44 -8.22
CA LEU A 7 19.16 19.99 -6.99
C LEU A 7 19.39 18.49 -6.71
N ILE A 8 19.29 17.65 -7.74
CA ILE A 8 19.53 16.20 -7.62
C ILE A 8 21.00 15.91 -7.33
N ASP A 9 21.93 16.59 -8.01
CA ASP A 9 23.37 16.46 -7.79
C ASP A 9 23.73 16.90 -6.35
N TYR A 10 23.11 17.97 -5.85
CA TYR A 10 23.27 18.41 -4.46
C TYR A 10 22.76 17.36 -3.47
N ALA A 11 21.55 16.82 -3.68
CA ALA A 11 20.99 15.78 -2.82
C ALA A 11 21.84 14.49 -2.82
N ALA A 12 22.34 14.08 -3.99
CA ALA A 12 23.26 12.96 -4.12
C ALA A 12 24.58 13.21 -3.37
N SER A 13 25.11 14.44 -3.43
CA SER A 13 26.33 14.83 -2.72
C SER A 13 26.20 14.79 -1.20
N ILE A 14 25.05 15.21 -0.63
CA ILE A 14 24.79 15.14 0.81
C ILE A 14 24.85 13.69 1.31
N LEU A 15 24.36 12.76 0.49
CA LEU A 15 24.33 11.34 0.81
C LEU A 15 25.61 10.59 0.41
N GLY A 16 26.59 11.29 -0.18
CA GLY A 16 27.84 10.70 -0.66
C GLY A 16 27.66 9.71 -1.82
N LYS A 17 26.59 9.84 -2.60
CA LYS A 17 26.22 8.93 -3.69
C LYS A 17 26.49 9.55 -5.05
N THR A 18 26.66 8.71 -6.07
CA THR A 18 26.60 9.21 -7.45
C THR A 18 25.17 9.60 -7.79
N ARG A 19 24.98 10.52 -8.75
CA ARG A 19 23.64 10.89 -9.23
C ARG A 19 22.84 9.66 -9.67
N SER A 20 23.48 8.72 -10.36
CA SER A 20 22.81 7.51 -10.86
C SER A 20 22.30 6.64 -9.71
N ASP A 21 23.11 6.44 -8.67
CA ASP A 21 22.71 5.67 -7.49
C ASP A 21 21.57 6.35 -6.75
N PHE A 22 21.67 7.67 -6.56
CA PHE A 22 20.62 8.46 -5.92
C PHE A 22 19.29 8.35 -6.67
N MET A 23 19.31 8.50 -8.01
CA MET A 23 18.09 8.40 -8.81
C MET A 23 17.51 6.98 -8.81
N LEU A 24 18.36 5.94 -8.89
CA LEU A 24 17.91 4.55 -8.87
C LEU A 24 17.21 4.20 -7.55
N GLU A 25 17.81 4.55 -6.43
CA GLU A 25 17.23 4.29 -5.11
C GLU A 25 15.93 5.07 -4.90
N THR A 26 15.93 6.36 -5.24
CA THR A 26 14.74 7.21 -5.10
C THR A 26 13.59 6.68 -5.96
N ALA A 27 13.87 6.27 -7.19
CA ALA A 27 12.89 5.66 -8.09
C ALA A 27 12.38 4.32 -7.54
N CYS A 28 13.27 3.49 -6.97
CA CYS A 28 12.88 2.22 -6.36
C CYS A 28 11.97 2.42 -5.15
N GLN A 29 12.30 3.37 -4.27
CA GLN A 29 11.48 3.71 -3.11
C GLN A 29 10.12 4.26 -3.54
N ALA A 30 10.07 5.15 -4.54
CA ALA A 30 8.83 5.66 -5.07
C ALA A 30 7.97 4.54 -5.67
N ALA A 31 8.57 3.61 -6.42
CA ALA A 31 7.88 2.45 -6.97
C ALA A 31 7.33 1.54 -5.86
N GLN A 32 8.11 1.27 -4.82
CA GLN A 32 7.66 0.50 -3.65
C GLN A 32 6.46 1.17 -2.97
N ASN A 33 6.52 2.49 -2.76
CA ASN A 33 5.41 3.24 -2.17
C ASN A 33 4.14 3.13 -3.03
N VAL A 34 4.24 3.26 -4.36
CA VAL A 34 3.10 3.11 -5.27
C VAL A 34 2.54 1.69 -5.25
N ILE A 35 3.40 0.67 -5.18
CA ILE A 35 2.97 -0.73 -5.09
C ILE A 35 2.27 -0.98 -3.75
N LEU A 36 2.83 -0.47 -2.66
CA LEU A 36 2.30 -0.62 -1.31
C LEU A 36 1.02 0.18 -1.09
N ASP A 37 0.83 1.30 -1.78
CA ASP A 37 -0.40 2.09 -1.76
C ASP A 37 -1.64 1.24 -2.12
N ARG A 38 -1.45 0.15 -2.87
CA ARG A 38 -2.53 -0.81 -3.18
C ARG A 38 -2.96 -1.69 -2.00
N THR A 39 -2.20 -1.70 -0.90
CA THR A 39 -2.50 -2.45 0.34
C THR A 39 -2.90 -1.55 1.50
N VAL A 40 -2.78 -0.23 1.36
CA VAL A 40 -3.12 0.74 2.39
C VAL A 40 -4.54 1.27 2.15
N PHE A 41 -5.47 0.86 3.01
CA PHE A 41 -6.83 1.40 3.00
C PHE A 41 -6.89 2.65 3.88
N GLN A 42 -6.91 3.83 3.25
CA GLN A 42 -7.12 5.08 3.98
C GLN A 42 -8.61 5.20 4.37
N LEU A 43 -8.87 5.26 5.67
CA LEU A 43 -10.20 5.46 6.25
C LEU A 43 -10.22 6.81 6.98
N ASN A 44 -11.33 7.53 6.86
CA ASN A 44 -11.61 8.64 7.77
C ASN A 44 -12.03 8.10 9.15
N GLU A 45 -12.08 8.97 10.17
CA GLU A 45 -12.36 8.57 11.56
C GLU A 45 -13.68 7.79 11.69
N GLN A 46 -14.75 8.25 11.04
CA GLN A 46 -16.05 7.57 11.08
C GLN A 46 -16.02 6.17 10.44
N ALA A 47 -15.35 6.02 9.30
CA ALA A 47 -15.20 4.74 8.63
C ALA A 47 -14.32 3.78 9.45
N PHE A 48 -13.29 4.30 10.13
CA PHE A 48 -12.44 3.54 11.03
C PHE A 48 -13.21 3.04 12.26
N GLU A 49 -14.01 3.90 12.91
CA GLU A 49 -14.88 3.48 14.02
C GLU A 49 -15.92 2.43 13.60
N GLN A 50 -16.53 2.60 12.43
CA GLN A 50 -17.44 1.60 11.87
C GLN A 50 -16.74 0.27 11.61
N PHE A 51 -15.55 0.31 11.04
CA PHE A 51 -14.73 -0.87 10.80
C PHE A 51 -14.40 -1.60 12.11
N ASN A 52 -13.93 -0.91 13.14
CA ASN A 52 -13.66 -1.52 14.44
C ASN A 52 -14.91 -2.13 15.07
N ARG A 53 -16.06 -1.43 15.02
CA ARG A 53 -17.32 -1.98 15.52
C ARG A 53 -17.74 -3.27 14.80
N LEU A 54 -17.45 -3.40 13.51
CA LEU A 54 -17.74 -4.62 12.75
C LEU A 54 -16.78 -5.76 13.11
N LEU A 55 -15.53 -5.46 13.42
CA LEU A 55 -14.54 -6.47 13.86
C LEU A 55 -14.85 -7.03 15.25
N GLU A 56 -15.37 -6.20 16.15
CA GLU A 56 -15.72 -6.60 17.53
C GLU A 56 -17.05 -7.35 17.60
N GLN A 57 -17.87 -7.28 16.56
CA GLN A 57 -19.15 -8.00 16.52
C GLN A 57 -18.91 -9.50 16.32
N PRO A 58 -19.61 -10.37 17.08
CA PRO A 58 -19.58 -11.79 16.81
C PRO A 58 -20.10 -12.04 15.39
N THR A 59 -19.52 -13.04 14.72
CA THR A 59 -19.94 -13.43 13.37
C THR A 59 -21.42 -13.79 13.41
N ALA A 60 -22.25 -12.96 12.78
CA ALA A 60 -23.66 -13.24 12.61
C ALA A 60 -23.85 -14.44 11.68
N ASP A 61 -24.89 -15.23 11.91
CA ASP A 61 -25.28 -16.30 10.99
C ASP A 61 -25.53 -15.71 9.61
N ASN A 62 -24.70 -16.11 8.65
CA ASN A 62 -24.80 -15.69 7.26
C ASN A 62 -25.07 -16.93 6.40
N PRO A 63 -26.35 -17.25 6.09
CA PRO A 63 -26.69 -18.44 5.33
C PRO A 63 -26.12 -18.41 3.89
N GLY A 64 -25.83 -17.22 3.35
CA GLY A 64 -25.13 -17.08 2.07
C GLY A 64 -23.66 -17.49 2.15
N LEU A 65 -22.98 -17.11 3.25
CA LEU A 65 -21.60 -17.50 3.52
C LEU A 65 -21.50 -19.01 3.79
N ASP A 66 -22.43 -19.56 4.57
CA ASP A 66 -22.48 -21.01 4.83
C ASP A 66 -22.67 -21.81 3.54
N LYS A 67 -23.61 -21.39 2.68
CA LYS A 67 -23.80 -21.99 1.36
C LYS A 67 -22.54 -21.90 0.50
N LEU A 68 -21.83 -20.77 0.52
CA LEU A 68 -20.60 -20.58 -0.24
C LEU A 68 -19.49 -21.53 0.24
N LEU A 69 -19.27 -21.62 1.55
CA LEU A 69 -18.25 -22.49 2.14
C LEU A 69 -18.57 -23.98 1.93
N ASN A 70 -19.86 -24.35 1.90
CA ASN A 70 -20.33 -25.71 1.63
C ASN A 70 -20.47 -26.02 0.12
N THR A 71 -20.22 -25.05 -0.77
CA THR A 71 -20.27 -25.30 -2.22
C THR A 71 -19.01 -26.03 -2.65
N LYS A 72 -19.18 -27.20 -3.29
CA LYS A 72 -18.05 -27.98 -3.81
C LYS A 72 -17.26 -27.14 -4.82
N ALA A 73 -15.95 -27.11 -4.64
CA ALA A 73 -15.05 -26.50 -5.60
C ALA A 73 -15.16 -27.19 -6.97
N VAL A 74 -15.22 -26.40 -8.05
CA VAL A 74 -15.33 -26.92 -9.43
C VAL A 74 -14.03 -27.54 -9.96
N TRP A 75 -12.94 -27.47 -9.17
CA TRP A 75 -11.64 -28.01 -9.52
C TRP A 75 -11.29 -29.32 -8.76
N GLU A 76 -12.29 -29.97 -8.16
CA GLU A 76 -12.22 -31.33 -7.62
C GLU A 76 -12.94 -32.37 -8.47
#